data_AF-A0A939DPJ2-F1
#
_entry.id   AF-A0A939DPJ2-F1
#
_cell.length_a   1.000
_cell.length_b   1.000
_cell.length_c   1.000
_cell.angle_alpha   90.00
_cell.angle_beta   90.00
_cell.angle_gamma   90.00
#
_symmetry.space_group_name_H-M   'P 1'
#
loop_
_entity.id
_entity.type
_entity.pdbx_description
1 polymer ?
#
loop_
_entity_poly.entity_id
_entity_poly.type
_entity_poly.pdbx_seq_one_letter_code
_entity_poly.pdbx_strand_id
1 'polypeptide(L)'
;MSALDHLGFIRYRPSPVLRSYIQCYWRIRRAAPVPGAGAELMHPEGGGGLIFNFGAPLLFNGRLVSTPCLALGPNAKTTRLAFTGAIDALGVRFFPGRAYGLFQRPLVELVDIQHSLDELNIELQGNLLAERLALLVEDKDRVMLLDTVLQQRVLNADSPREGFIAALDWIRRSKGILPVADLSGQLGIGQRQLERLFRHWLGLTPKQYSKLQRVGLTRSLIKSAGPGLSLTDTAYQAGYFDQAHFNHEFKQVTGLTPGQYMRRHTQRTEN
;
A
#
# COMPACT_ATOMS: atom_id res chain seq x y z
N MET A 1 -20.58 4.98 -1.93
CA MET A 1 -20.02 3.71 -2.46
C MET A 1 -18.51 3.74 -2.23
N SER A 2 -17.90 2.63 -1.82
CA SER A 2 -16.43 2.56 -1.78
C SER A 2 -15.89 2.52 -3.21
N ALA A 3 -14.70 3.08 -3.42
CA ALA A 3 -14.09 3.22 -4.75
C ALA A 3 -13.81 1.88 -5.48
N LEU A 4 -14.09 0.74 -4.84
CA LEU A 4 -13.85 -0.61 -5.35
C LEU A 4 -15.09 -1.53 -5.24
N ASP A 5 -16.28 -0.99 -4.99
CA ASP A 5 -17.51 -1.79 -4.87
C ASP A 5 -17.78 -2.60 -6.15
N HIS A 6 -17.42 -2.06 -7.32
CA HIS A 6 -17.50 -2.74 -8.62
C HIS A 6 -16.61 -3.99 -8.73
N LEU A 7 -15.66 -4.20 -7.83
CA LEU A 7 -14.81 -5.39 -7.78
C LEU A 7 -15.28 -6.41 -6.73
N GLY A 8 -16.43 -6.16 -6.09
CA GLY A 8 -16.85 -6.94 -4.94
C GLY A 8 -15.79 -6.86 -3.83
N PHE A 9 -15.37 -5.65 -3.45
CA PHE A 9 -14.34 -5.46 -2.42
C PHE A 9 -14.91 -5.64 -1.01
N ILE A 10 -14.32 -6.53 -0.21
CA ILE A 10 -14.64 -6.70 1.22
C ILE A 10 -13.36 -6.65 2.05
N ARG A 11 -13.45 -6.10 3.27
CA ARG A 11 -12.36 -6.08 4.25
C ARG A 11 -12.70 -6.94 5.45
N TYR A 12 -11.70 -7.68 5.92
CA TYR A 12 -11.75 -8.43 7.15
C TYR A 12 -10.71 -7.88 8.13
N ARG A 13 -11.06 -7.87 9.41
CA ARG A 13 -10.18 -7.41 10.48
C ARG A 13 -9.26 -8.55 10.91
N PRO A 14 -7.98 -8.27 11.19
CA PRO A 14 -7.08 -9.26 11.77
C PRO A 14 -7.39 -9.53 13.24
N SER A 15 -6.88 -10.66 13.73
CA SER A 15 -6.88 -11.02 15.13
C SER A 15 -6.21 -9.93 15.99
N PRO A 16 -6.55 -9.82 17.28
CA PRO A 16 -5.97 -8.81 18.16
C PRO A 16 -4.44 -8.74 18.13
N VAL A 17 -3.77 -9.89 18.01
CA VAL A 17 -2.30 -9.99 17.97
C VAL A 17 -1.71 -9.34 16.73
N LEU A 18 -2.39 -9.46 15.58
CA LEU A 18 -1.90 -8.93 14.31
C LEU A 18 -2.35 -7.50 14.00
N ARG A 19 -3.22 -6.88 14.81
CA ARG A 19 -3.75 -5.51 14.56
C ARG A 19 -2.69 -4.41 14.56
N SER A 20 -1.54 -4.61 15.18
CA SER A 20 -0.42 -3.65 15.12
C SER A 20 0.48 -3.85 13.88
N TYR A 21 0.28 -4.93 13.12
CA TYR A 21 1.08 -5.31 11.95
C TYR A 21 0.30 -5.24 10.64
N ILE A 22 -0.95 -5.69 10.64
CA ILE A 22 -1.83 -5.81 9.48
C ILE A 22 -2.96 -4.79 9.59
N GLN A 23 -3.14 -3.97 8.55
CA GLN A 23 -4.24 -3.01 8.46
C GLN A 23 -5.57 -3.74 8.25
N CYS A 24 -5.59 -4.64 7.27
CA CYS A 24 -6.71 -5.49 6.98
C CYS A 24 -6.29 -6.66 6.08
N TYR A 25 -7.12 -7.70 6.10
CA TYR A 25 -7.27 -8.58 4.96
C TYR A 25 -8.33 -7.98 4.04
N TRP A 26 -8.19 -8.20 2.74
CA TRP A 26 -9.15 -7.72 1.76
C TRP A 26 -9.39 -8.77 0.69
N ARG A 27 -10.59 -8.78 0.12
CA ARG A 27 -10.95 -9.68 -0.98
C ARG A 27 -11.63 -8.90 -2.08
N ILE A 28 -11.31 -9.24 -3.33
CA ILE A 28 -12.05 -8.84 -4.53
C ILE A 28 -12.51 -10.10 -5.24
N ARG A 29 -13.75 -10.13 -5.72
CA ARG A 29 -14.30 -11.27 -6.46
C ARG A 29 -15.34 -10.82 -7.46
N ARG A 30 -15.20 -11.27 -8.71
CA ARG A 30 -16.14 -11.00 -9.80
C ARG A 30 -16.03 -12.08 -10.88
N ALA A 31 -17.17 -12.67 -11.25
CA ALA A 31 -17.23 -13.78 -12.18
C ALA A 31 -16.98 -13.40 -13.65
N ALA A 32 -17.45 -12.22 -14.07
CA ALA A 32 -17.28 -11.74 -15.45
C ALA A 32 -16.19 -10.66 -15.54
N PRO A 33 -15.38 -10.65 -16.62
CA PRO A 33 -14.52 -9.52 -16.93
C PRO A 33 -15.38 -8.25 -17.03
N VAL A 34 -14.79 -7.10 -16.73
CA VAL A 34 -15.47 -5.82 -16.92
C VAL A 34 -15.01 -5.26 -18.26
N PRO A 35 -15.85 -5.28 -19.32
CA PRO A 35 -15.51 -4.63 -20.58
C PRO A 35 -15.21 -3.16 -20.30
N GLY A 36 -14.03 -2.69 -20.70
CA GLY A 36 -13.63 -1.30 -20.51
C GLY A 36 -13.24 -0.89 -19.08
N ALA A 37 -13.11 -1.81 -18.11
CA ALA A 37 -12.49 -1.44 -16.83
C ALA A 37 -11.03 -1.08 -17.05
N GLY A 38 -10.75 0.22 -17.11
CA GLY A 38 -9.38 0.71 -17.04
C GLY A 38 -8.68 0.22 -15.77
N ALA A 39 -7.35 0.21 -15.78
CA ALA A 39 -6.56 -0.22 -14.63
C ALA A 39 -6.94 0.53 -13.34
N GLU A 40 -7.05 -0.19 -12.24
CA GLU A 40 -7.11 0.37 -10.90
C GLU A 40 -5.77 0.95 -10.48
N LEU A 41 -5.82 2.03 -9.69
CA LEU A 41 -4.64 2.72 -9.22
C LEU A 41 -4.35 2.35 -7.76
N MET A 42 -3.33 1.52 -7.56
CA MET A 42 -2.82 1.16 -6.25
C MET A 42 -1.80 2.20 -5.80
N HIS A 43 -2.29 3.21 -5.11
CA HIS A 43 -1.43 4.28 -4.62
C HIS A 43 -0.57 3.82 -3.43
N PRO A 44 0.70 4.24 -3.38
CA PRO A 44 1.62 3.86 -2.31
C PRO A 44 1.29 4.61 -1.02
N GLU A 45 1.35 3.91 0.09
CA GLU A 45 1.21 4.50 1.44
C GLU A 45 2.33 4.03 2.38
N GLY A 46 3.36 3.37 1.82
CA GLY A 46 4.45 2.74 2.58
C GLY A 46 4.11 1.36 3.15
N GLY A 47 2.88 0.88 3.01
CA GLY A 47 2.48 -0.47 3.39
C GLY A 47 2.60 -1.44 2.21
N GLY A 48 3.51 -2.41 2.33
CA GLY A 48 3.56 -3.58 1.44
C GLY A 48 2.38 -4.53 1.69
N GLY A 49 2.41 -5.70 1.05
CA GLY A 49 1.34 -6.67 1.15
C GLY A 49 1.64 -8.02 0.49
N LEU A 50 0.65 -8.90 0.58
CA LEU A 50 0.58 -10.14 -0.17
C LEU A 50 -0.71 -10.14 -0.99
N ILE A 51 -0.68 -10.76 -2.17
CA ILE A 51 -1.88 -11.09 -2.95
C ILE A 51 -1.86 -12.58 -3.28
N PHE A 52 -2.92 -13.26 -2.88
CA PHE A 52 -3.25 -14.61 -3.30
C PHE A 52 -4.27 -14.52 -4.44
N ASN A 53 -3.90 -14.96 -5.64
CA ASN A 53 -4.73 -14.88 -6.83
C ASN A 53 -5.28 -16.27 -7.18
N PHE A 54 -6.60 -16.39 -7.21
CA PHE A 54 -7.34 -17.61 -7.56
C PHE A 54 -8.09 -17.47 -8.90
N GLY A 55 -8.07 -16.26 -9.48
CA GLY A 55 -8.69 -15.96 -10.76
C GLY A 55 -7.72 -15.96 -11.94
N ALA A 56 -8.08 -15.22 -12.99
CA ALA A 56 -7.22 -15.01 -14.14
C ALA A 56 -5.94 -14.23 -13.75
N PRO A 57 -4.87 -14.31 -14.56
CA PRO A 57 -3.65 -13.54 -14.32
C PRO A 57 -3.89 -12.03 -14.18
N LEU A 58 -3.03 -11.36 -13.41
CA LEU A 58 -3.10 -9.93 -13.16
C LEU A 58 -2.09 -9.18 -14.04
N LEU A 59 -2.40 -7.93 -14.39
CA LEU A 59 -1.48 -7.03 -15.09
C LEU A 59 -1.03 -5.91 -14.15
N PHE A 60 0.24 -5.94 -13.74
CA PHE A 60 0.86 -4.89 -12.94
C PHE A 60 1.72 -4.01 -13.85
N ASN A 61 1.33 -2.74 -14.00
CA ASN A 61 1.98 -1.80 -14.93
C ASN A 61 2.13 -2.36 -16.36
N GLY A 62 1.17 -3.19 -16.79
CA GLY A 62 1.19 -3.85 -18.10
C GLY A 62 1.99 -5.17 -18.16
N ARG A 63 2.69 -5.55 -17.09
CA ARG A 63 3.36 -6.85 -17.00
C ARG A 63 2.40 -7.91 -16.47
N LEU A 64 2.31 -9.04 -17.19
CA LEU A 64 1.50 -10.18 -16.79
C LEU A 64 2.13 -10.91 -15.61
N VAL A 65 1.32 -11.22 -14.61
CA VAL A 65 1.70 -11.94 -13.39
C VAL A 65 0.70 -13.06 -13.15
N SER A 66 1.17 -14.30 -13.21
CA SER A 66 0.37 -15.53 -13.09
C SER A 66 0.71 -16.36 -11.85
N THR A 67 1.58 -15.87 -10.97
CA THR A 67 1.89 -16.56 -9.70
C THR A 67 0.66 -16.54 -8.77
N PRO A 68 0.35 -17.65 -8.07
CA PRO A 68 -0.79 -17.70 -7.17
C PRO A 68 -0.53 -16.92 -5.87
N CYS A 69 0.72 -16.65 -5.49
CA CYS A 69 1.07 -15.81 -4.35
C CYS A 69 2.12 -14.75 -4.72
N LEU A 70 1.71 -13.48 -4.69
CA LEU A 70 2.52 -12.32 -5.03
C LEU A 70 2.93 -11.55 -3.78
N ALA A 71 4.22 -11.29 -3.63
CA ALA A 71 4.75 -10.30 -2.70
C ALA A 71 4.70 -8.90 -3.30
N LEU A 72 4.10 -7.96 -2.56
CA LEU A 72 4.12 -6.54 -2.88
C LEU A 72 5.01 -5.83 -1.86
N GLY A 73 6.19 -5.42 -2.30
CA GLY A 73 7.06 -4.62 -1.45
C GLY A 73 6.65 -3.15 -1.38
N PRO A 74 7.37 -2.35 -0.58
CA PRO A 74 7.16 -0.91 -0.52
C PRO A 74 7.39 -0.27 -1.90
N ASN A 75 6.60 0.74 -2.22
CA ASN A 75 6.76 1.50 -3.46
C ASN A 75 6.58 2.99 -3.14
N ALA A 76 7.26 3.85 -3.91
CA ALA A 76 7.10 5.31 -3.85
C ALA A 76 6.16 5.87 -4.93
N LYS A 77 5.71 5.01 -5.85
CA LYS A 77 4.88 5.35 -7.01
C LYS A 77 3.62 4.47 -7.05
N THR A 78 2.64 4.96 -7.78
CA THR A 78 1.36 4.28 -7.99
C THR A 78 1.53 3.14 -8.98
N THR A 79 1.03 1.97 -8.58
CA THR A 79 0.99 0.79 -9.43
C THR A 79 -0.37 0.69 -10.12
N ARG A 80 -0.36 0.44 -11.42
CA ARG A 80 -1.57 0.18 -12.21
C ARG A 80 -1.87 -1.31 -12.16
N LEU A 81 -3.05 -1.68 -11.65
CA LEU A 81 -3.53 -3.06 -11.63
C LEU A 81 -4.67 -3.21 -12.63
N ALA A 82 -4.48 -4.05 -13.65
CA ALA A 82 -5.53 -4.43 -14.58
C ALA A 82 -5.83 -5.94 -14.47
N PHE A 83 -7.05 -6.30 -14.85
CA PHE A 83 -7.57 -7.66 -14.76
C PHE A 83 -7.72 -8.24 -16.17
N THR A 84 -7.29 -9.49 -16.36
CA THR A 84 -7.35 -10.16 -17.67
C THR A 84 -8.58 -11.03 -17.87
N GLY A 85 -9.35 -11.27 -16.80
CA GLY A 85 -10.50 -12.17 -16.82
C GLY A 85 -11.27 -12.15 -15.49
N ALA A 86 -11.80 -13.30 -15.11
CA ALA A 86 -12.46 -13.47 -13.82
C ALA A 86 -11.53 -13.12 -12.65
N ILE A 87 -12.08 -12.45 -11.65
CA ILE A 87 -11.34 -11.94 -10.49
C ILE A 87 -11.71 -12.79 -9.28
N ASP A 88 -10.73 -13.38 -8.62
CA ASP A 88 -10.85 -13.86 -7.25
C ASP A 88 -9.48 -13.71 -6.59
N ALA A 89 -9.35 -12.75 -5.68
CA ALA A 89 -8.10 -12.50 -5.00
C ALA A 89 -8.33 -12.12 -3.54
N LEU A 90 -7.49 -12.67 -2.67
CA LEU A 90 -7.41 -12.37 -1.25
C LEU A 90 -6.05 -11.73 -0.98
N GLY A 91 -6.00 -10.63 -0.23
CA GLY A 91 -4.75 -9.95 0.05
C GLY A 91 -4.61 -9.52 1.48
N VAL A 92 -3.35 -9.26 1.84
CA VAL A 92 -2.90 -8.78 3.14
C VAL A 92 -2.32 -7.40 2.94
N ARG A 93 -2.74 -6.41 3.74
CA ARG A 93 -2.15 -5.07 3.76
C ARG A 93 -1.44 -4.84 5.07
N PHE A 94 -0.13 -4.66 5.05
CA PHE A 94 0.64 -4.36 6.25
C PHE A 94 0.63 -2.86 6.56
N PHE A 95 0.76 -2.51 7.84
CA PHE A 95 1.10 -1.15 8.22
C PHE A 95 2.51 -0.79 7.71
N PRO A 96 2.78 0.50 7.42
CA PRO A 96 4.12 0.94 7.06
C PRO A 96 5.15 0.47 8.09
N GLY A 97 6.25 -0.12 7.61
CA GLY A 97 7.30 -0.65 8.46
C GLY A 97 7.05 -2.02 9.09
N ARG A 98 5.82 -2.56 8.99
CA ARG A 98 5.44 -3.81 9.67
C ARG A 98 5.56 -5.06 8.79
N ALA A 99 5.66 -4.88 7.48
CA ALA A 99 5.90 -5.99 6.56
C ALA A 99 7.25 -6.70 6.84
N TYR A 100 8.20 -6.04 7.50
CA TYR A 100 9.44 -6.68 7.95
C TYR A 100 9.16 -7.96 8.76
N GLY A 101 8.11 -7.99 9.58
CA GLY A 101 7.78 -9.18 10.38
C GLY A 101 7.55 -10.45 9.52
N LEU A 102 7.11 -10.27 8.28
CA LEU A 102 6.95 -11.35 7.31
C LEU A 102 8.27 -11.67 6.60
N PHE A 103 8.89 -10.63 6.02
CA PHE A 103 10.02 -10.76 5.11
C PHE A 103 11.36 -11.03 5.81
N GLN A 104 11.48 -10.59 7.06
CA GLN A 104 12.65 -10.69 7.94
C GLN A 104 13.97 -10.33 7.24
N ARG A 105 13.92 -9.29 6.41
CA ARG A 105 15.06 -8.70 5.71
C ARG A 105 14.82 -7.22 5.47
N PRO A 106 15.87 -6.42 5.22
CA PRO A 106 15.73 -5.00 4.94
C PRO A 106 14.71 -4.76 3.82
N LEU A 107 13.64 -4.01 4.08
CA LEU A 107 12.57 -3.80 3.09
C LEU A 107 13.03 -2.98 1.88
N VAL A 108 14.20 -2.31 1.95
CA VAL A 108 14.83 -1.65 0.80
C VAL A 108 15.18 -2.63 -0.32
N GLU A 109 15.46 -3.89 0.02
CA GLU A 109 15.71 -4.97 -0.95
C GLU A 109 14.45 -5.41 -1.68
N LEU A 110 13.28 -5.01 -1.18
CA LEU A 110 11.97 -5.38 -1.69
C LEU A 110 11.27 -4.19 -2.35
N VAL A 111 11.95 -3.07 -2.58
CA VAL A 111 11.31 -1.91 -3.21
C VAL A 111 10.92 -2.25 -4.65
N ASP A 112 9.72 -1.83 -5.03
CA ASP A 112 9.15 -2.00 -6.38
C ASP A 112 8.98 -3.46 -6.85
N ILE A 113 9.09 -4.45 -5.94
CA ILE A 113 8.86 -5.85 -6.31
C ILE A 113 7.38 -6.15 -6.51
N GLN A 114 7.09 -6.89 -7.58
CA GLN A 114 5.86 -7.66 -7.78
C GLN A 114 6.30 -9.07 -8.20
N HIS A 115 6.79 -9.84 -7.22
CA HIS A 115 7.43 -11.13 -7.44
C HIS A 115 6.70 -12.27 -6.74
N SER A 116 6.85 -13.47 -7.27
CA SER A 116 6.42 -14.69 -6.59
C SER A 116 7.02 -14.71 -5.19
N LEU A 117 6.22 -14.96 -4.16
CA LEU A 117 6.74 -14.96 -2.79
C LEU A 117 7.83 -16.03 -2.60
N ASP A 118 7.69 -17.17 -3.28
CA ASP A 118 8.66 -18.27 -3.21
C ASP A 118 10.00 -17.93 -3.87
N GLU A 119 10.04 -17.02 -4.85
CA GLU A 119 11.31 -16.51 -5.41
C GLU A 119 12.12 -15.70 -4.40
N LEU A 120 11.48 -15.21 -3.33
CA LEU A 120 12.15 -14.45 -2.28
C LEU A 120 12.79 -15.35 -1.22
N ASN A 121 12.62 -16.68 -1.28
CA ASN A 121 13.12 -17.63 -0.28
C ASN A 121 12.69 -17.25 1.14
N ILE A 122 11.39 -17.05 1.35
CA ILE A 122 10.80 -16.76 2.65
C ILE A 122 10.11 -18.03 3.16
N GLU A 123 10.24 -18.31 4.45
CA GLU A 123 9.61 -19.43 5.14
C GLU A 123 8.09 -19.25 5.33
N LEU A 124 7.38 -18.96 4.24
CA LEU A 124 5.91 -18.95 4.18
C LEU A 124 5.37 -19.98 3.17
N GLN A 125 6.19 -20.43 2.21
CA GLN A 125 5.79 -21.32 1.11
C GLN A 125 4.53 -20.78 0.41
N GLY A 126 4.67 -19.65 -0.27
CA GLY A 126 3.55 -18.83 -0.73
C GLY A 126 2.58 -19.58 -1.64
N ASN A 127 3.11 -20.35 -2.59
CA ASN A 127 2.31 -21.16 -3.50
C ASN A 127 1.55 -22.27 -2.77
N LEU A 128 2.19 -22.99 -1.85
CA LEU A 128 1.51 -24.02 -1.04
C LEU A 128 0.41 -23.41 -0.17
N LEU A 129 0.66 -22.24 0.42
CA LEU A 129 -0.35 -21.52 1.18
C LEU A 129 -1.52 -21.09 0.27
N ALA A 130 -1.23 -20.64 -0.96
CA ALA A 130 -2.26 -20.30 -1.94
C ALA A 130 -3.13 -21.53 -2.30
N GLU A 131 -2.53 -22.69 -2.52
CA GLU A 131 -3.26 -23.95 -2.77
C GLU A 131 -4.18 -24.31 -1.59
N ARG A 132 -3.67 -24.24 -0.36
CA ARG A 132 -4.48 -24.50 0.85
C ARG A 132 -5.65 -23.51 0.98
N LEU A 133 -5.43 -22.23 0.66
CA LEU A 133 -6.49 -21.23 0.67
C LEU A 133 -7.53 -21.48 -0.42
N ALA A 134 -7.12 -21.96 -1.60
CA ALA A 134 -8.03 -22.26 -2.71
C ALA A 134 -9.00 -23.40 -2.38
N LEU A 135 -8.59 -24.36 -1.54
CA LEU A 135 -9.45 -25.46 -1.06
C LEU A 135 -10.55 -25.00 -0.09
N LEU A 136 -10.44 -23.80 0.49
CA LEU A 136 -11.42 -23.27 1.42
C LEU A 136 -12.52 -22.50 0.67
N VAL A 137 -13.77 -22.82 0.97
CA VAL A 137 -14.97 -22.24 0.34
C VAL A 137 -15.28 -20.85 0.90
N GLU A 138 -15.28 -20.72 2.23
CA GLU A 138 -15.67 -19.48 2.90
C GLU A 138 -14.47 -18.53 3.08
N ASP A 139 -14.68 -17.25 2.78
CA ASP A 139 -13.64 -16.22 2.94
C ASP A 139 -13.15 -16.12 4.40
N LYS A 140 -14.04 -16.35 5.37
CA LYS A 140 -13.71 -16.32 6.80
C LYS A 140 -12.66 -17.37 7.18
N ASP A 141 -12.72 -18.54 6.55
CA ASP A 141 -11.81 -19.66 6.81
C ASP A 141 -10.45 -19.37 6.16
N ARG A 142 -10.46 -18.78 4.94
CA ARG A 142 -9.24 -18.27 4.29
C ARG A 142 -8.54 -17.23 5.15
N VAL A 143 -9.30 -16.27 5.70
CA VAL A 143 -8.76 -15.25 6.61
C VAL A 143 -8.21 -15.86 7.89
N MET A 144 -8.92 -16.81 8.50
CA MET A 144 -8.46 -17.49 9.72
C MET A 144 -7.15 -18.28 9.50
N LEU A 145 -7.04 -18.97 8.36
CA LEU A 145 -5.80 -19.65 7.99
C LEU A 145 -4.65 -18.65 7.80
N LEU A 146 -4.86 -17.56 7.05
CA LEU A 146 -3.86 -16.51 6.87
C LEU A 146 -3.43 -15.87 8.20
N ASP A 147 -4.39 -15.60 9.08
CA ASP A 147 -4.13 -15.01 10.39
C ASP A 147 -3.23 -15.93 11.24
N THR A 148 -3.57 -17.22 11.30
CA THR A 148 -2.78 -18.23 12.03
C THR A 148 -1.34 -18.32 11.52
N VAL A 149 -1.15 -18.41 10.20
CA VAL A 149 0.18 -18.54 9.60
C VAL A 149 1.00 -17.26 9.79
N LEU A 150 0.39 -16.09 9.59
CA LEU A 150 1.09 -14.81 9.74
C LEU A 150 1.41 -14.48 11.20
N GLN A 151 0.56 -14.89 12.14
CA GLN A 151 0.81 -14.75 13.57
C GLN A 151 2.09 -15.48 13.98
N GLN A 152 2.25 -16.74 13.56
CA GLN A 152 3.46 -17.52 13.83
C GLN A 152 4.70 -16.84 13.26
N ARG A 153 4.61 -16.26 12.05
CA ARG A 153 5.77 -15.61 11.41
C ARG A 153 6.15 -14.29 12.09
N VAL A 154 5.17 -13.45 12.38
CA VAL A 154 5.38 -12.11 12.92
C VAL A 154 5.85 -12.14 14.37
N LEU A 155 5.37 -13.08 15.19
CA LEU A 155 5.78 -13.21 16.59
C LEU A 155 7.25 -13.62 16.74
N ASN A 156 7.84 -14.25 15.73
CA ASN A 156 9.24 -14.69 15.72
C ASN A 156 10.19 -13.66 15.08
N ALA A 157 9.67 -12.50 14.65
CA ALA A 157 10.46 -11.53 13.90
C ALA A 157 10.98 -10.39 14.80
N ASP A 158 12.09 -9.79 14.37
CA ASP A 158 12.59 -8.57 15.00
C ASP A 158 11.54 -7.45 14.92
N SER A 159 11.45 -6.68 16.00
CA SER A 159 10.59 -5.51 16.07
C SER A 159 11.33 -4.25 15.62
N PRO A 160 10.64 -3.32 14.92
CA PRO A 160 11.23 -2.05 14.55
C PRO A 160 11.69 -1.27 15.77
N ARG A 161 12.83 -0.58 15.65
CA ARG A 161 13.38 0.23 16.75
C ARG A 161 12.42 1.36 17.12
N GLU A 162 12.34 1.71 18.40
CA GLU A 162 11.46 2.77 18.92
C GLU A 162 11.65 4.10 18.19
N GLY A 163 12.91 4.50 17.96
CA GLY A 163 13.22 5.72 17.22
C GLY A 163 12.67 5.73 15.78
N PHE A 164 12.60 4.57 15.12
CA PHE A 164 11.94 4.46 13.82
C PHE A 164 10.43 4.59 13.94
N ILE A 165 9.82 3.92 14.92
CA ILE A 165 8.37 3.99 15.15
C ILE A 165 7.93 5.42 15.46
N ALA A 166 8.65 6.10 16.38
CA ALA A 166 8.41 7.49 16.72
C ALA A 166 8.52 8.40 15.49
N ALA A 167 9.54 8.17 14.66
CA ALA A 167 9.74 8.94 13.44
C ALA A 167 8.65 8.72 12.38
N LEU A 168 8.24 7.46 12.20
CA LEU A 168 7.15 7.07 11.30
C LEU A 168 5.83 7.71 11.73
N ASP A 169 5.54 7.70 13.03
CA ASP A 169 4.35 8.30 13.61
C ASP A 169 4.34 9.83 13.51
N TRP A 170 5.49 10.46 13.73
CA TRP A 170 5.62 11.90 13.57
C TRP A 170 5.27 12.35 12.15
N ILE A 171 5.84 11.69 11.13
CA ILE A 171 5.57 12.01 9.72
C ILE A 171 4.09 11.74 9.39
N ARG A 172 3.52 10.65 9.90
CA ARG A 172 2.11 10.30 9.68
C ARG A 172 1.16 11.34 10.29
N ARG A 173 1.42 11.78 11.53
CA ARG A 173 0.61 12.77 12.24
C ARG A 173 0.71 14.15 11.60
N SER A 174 1.90 14.54 11.17
CA SER A 174 2.14 15.79 10.44
C SER A 174 1.68 15.76 8.98
N LYS A 175 1.10 14.64 8.51
CA LYS A 175 0.72 14.41 7.11
C LYS A 175 1.88 14.65 6.13
N GLY A 176 3.11 14.47 6.61
CA GLY A 176 4.33 14.72 5.86
C GLY A 176 4.56 16.19 5.49
N ILE A 177 3.84 17.14 6.09
CA ILE A 177 3.97 18.59 5.84
C ILE A 177 5.26 19.12 6.45
N LEU A 178 5.54 18.74 7.70
CA LEU A 178 6.69 19.23 8.44
C LEU A 178 8.03 18.73 7.87
N PRO A 179 9.09 19.56 7.89
CA PRO A 179 10.42 19.17 7.43
C PRO A 179 11.02 17.96 8.14
N VAL A 180 11.65 17.05 7.39
CA VAL A 180 12.40 15.92 7.95
C VAL A 180 13.59 16.38 8.82
N ALA A 181 14.10 17.59 8.62
CA ALA A 181 15.18 18.14 9.45
C ALA A 181 14.73 18.30 10.92
N ASP A 182 13.51 18.78 11.15
CA ASP A 182 12.93 18.99 12.48
C ASP A 182 12.81 17.67 13.25
N LEU A 183 12.54 16.58 12.53
CA LEU A 183 12.44 15.23 13.08
C LEU A 183 13.75 14.77 13.73
N SER A 184 14.90 15.11 13.13
CA SER A 184 16.21 14.71 13.65
C SER A 184 16.50 15.40 14.99
N GLY A 185 16.15 16.69 15.08
CA GLY A 185 16.28 17.47 16.31
C GLY A 185 15.31 17.02 17.41
N GLN A 186 14.04 16.77 17.07
CA GLN A 186 13.03 16.36 18.06
C GLN A 186 13.26 14.97 18.65
N LEU A 187 13.79 14.03 17.85
CA LEU A 187 14.01 12.65 18.30
C LEU A 187 15.43 12.37 18.79
N GLY A 188 16.35 13.33 18.66
CA GLY A 188 17.76 13.12 18.98
C GLY A 188 18.44 12.07 18.08
N ILE A 189 17.92 11.83 16.88
CA ILE A 189 18.45 10.85 15.92
C ILE A 189 19.09 11.59 14.76
N GLY A 190 20.39 11.35 14.54
CA GLY A 190 21.08 11.94 13.40
C GLY A 190 20.49 11.51 12.06
N GLN A 191 20.47 12.41 11.07
CA GLN A 191 19.86 12.19 9.76
C GLN A 191 20.31 10.88 9.08
N ARG A 192 21.61 10.55 9.13
CA ARG A 192 22.16 9.31 8.55
C ARG A 192 21.57 8.05 9.22
N GLN A 193 21.43 8.07 10.54
CA GLN A 193 20.82 6.97 11.28
C GLN A 193 19.33 6.85 10.94
N LEU A 194 18.63 7.98 10.88
CA LEU A 194 17.21 8.03 10.51
C LEU A 194 16.98 7.44 9.11
N GLU A 195 17.79 7.84 8.12
CA GLU A 195 17.73 7.27 6.77
C GLU A 195 17.97 5.76 6.75
N ARG A 196 18.96 5.27 7.51
CA ARG A 196 19.27 3.84 7.61
C ARG A 196 18.09 3.06 8.19
N LEU A 197 17.48 3.57 9.26
CA LEU A 197 16.30 2.96 9.88
C LEU A 197 15.13 2.89 8.89
N PHE A 198 14.87 3.98 8.18
CA PHE A 198 13.81 4.08 7.20
C PHE A 198 14.00 3.12 6.03
N ARG A 199 15.20 3.06 5.43
CA ARG A 199 15.52 2.08 4.39
C ARG A 199 15.35 0.65 4.89
N HIS A 200 15.84 0.35 6.10
CA HIS A 200 15.78 -1.00 6.64
C HIS A 200 14.35 -1.46 6.94
N TRP A 201 13.58 -0.67 7.69
CA TRP A 201 12.26 -1.08 8.18
C TRP A 201 11.12 -0.79 7.22
N LEU A 202 11.21 0.30 6.43
CA LEU A 202 10.13 0.75 5.53
C LEU A 202 10.47 0.56 4.04
N GLY A 203 11.75 0.43 3.69
CA GLY A 203 12.21 0.42 2.30
C GLY A 203 12.24 1.79 1.62
N LEU A 204 11.78 2.84 2.30
CA LEU A 204 11.73 4.21 1.79
C LEU A 204 12.57 5.12 2.66
N THR A 205 13.07 6.23 2.13
CA THR A 205 13.68 7.30 2.93
C THR A 205 12.60 8.11 3.68
N PRO A 206 12.96 8.84 4.76
CA PRO A 206 12.01 9.71 5.48
C PRO A 206 11.37 10.75 4.56
N LYS A 207 12.14 11.29 3.60
CA LYS A 207 11.65 12.25 2.60
C LYS A 207 10.65 11.63 1.64
N GLN A 208 10.91 10.40 1.15
CA GLN A 208 9.95 9.67 0.32
C GLN A 208 8.66 9.39 1.10
N TYR A 209 8.76 8.93 2.35
CA TYR A 209 7.56 8.67 3.16
C TYR A 209 6.76 9.95 3.46
N SER A 210 7.44 11.06 3.78
CA SER A 210 6.78 12.37 3.95
C SER A 210 6.04 12.80 2.70
N LYS A 211 6.66 12.66 1.52
CA LYS A 211 6.02 12.88 0.23
C LYS A 211 4.77 11.99 0.04
N LEU A 212 4.84 10.70 0.38
CA LEU A 212 3.67 9.81 0.30
C LEU A 212 2.52 10.27 1.19
N GLN A 213 2.81 10.67 2.43
CA GLN A 213 1.79 11.17 3.35
C GLN A 213 1.14 12.46 2.85
N ARG A 214 1.95 13.38 2.28
CA ARG A 214 1.47 14.64 1.73
C ARG A 214 0.56 14.45 0.51
N VAL A 215 0.98 13.59 -0.43
CA VAL A 215 0.15 13.19 -1.58
C VAL A 215 -1.11 12.45 -1.11
N GLY A 216 -1.01 11.62 -0.06
CA GLY A 216 -2.16 10.97 0.58
C GLY A 216 -3.17 11.96 1.14
N LEU A 217 -2.72 13.04 1.79
CA LEU A 217 -3.56 14.14 2.24
C LEU A 217 -4.25 14.82 1.05
N THR A 218 -3.50 15.23 0.02
CA THR A 218 -4.08 15.84 -1.18
C THR A 218 -5.14 14.95 -1.83
N ARG A 219 -4.86 13.66 -2.00
CA ARG A 219 -5.84 12.69 -2.54
C ARG A 219 -7.10 12.64 -1.69
N SER A 220 -6.95 12.68 -0.36
CA SER A 220 -8.10 12.66 0.56
C SER A 220 -8.93 13.93 0.41
N LEU A 221 -8.28 15.11 0.35
CA LEU A 221 -8.94 16.40 0.13
C LEU A 221 -9.71 16.41 -1.20
N ILE A 222 -9.11 15.93 -2.29
CA ILE A 222 -9.78 15.84 -3.60
C ILE A 222 -11.01 14.93 -3.54
N LYS A 223 -10.93 13.81 -2.83
CA LYS A 223 -12.03 12.85 -2.71
C LYS A 223 -13.18 13.36 -1.84
N SER A 224 -12.88 14.13 -0.79
CA SER A 224 -13.88 14.70 0.11
C SER A 224 -14.50 15.99 -0.41
N ALA A 225 -13.91 16.59 -1.45
CA ALA A 225 -14.35 17.87 -1.96
C ALA A 225 -15.61 17.75 -2.83
N GLY A 226 -16.49 18.75 -2.70
CA GLY A 226 -17.62 18.94 -3.59
C GLY A 226 -17.25 19.65 -4.90
N PRO A 227 -18.25 19.96 -5.73
CA PRO A 227 -18.08 20.79 -6.92
C PRO A 227 -17.37 22.12 -6.57
N GLY A 228 -16.41 22.54 -7.41
CA GLY A 228 -15.72 23.82 -7.23
C GLY A 228 -14.43 23.78 -6.39
N LEU A 229 -13.87 22.60 -6.11
CA LEU A 229 -12.57 22.50 -5.42
C LEU A 229 -11.48 23.32 -6.13
N SER A 230 -10.81 24.20 -5.37
CA SER A 230 -9.60 24.89 -5.78
C SER A 230 -8.37 24.01 -5.55
N LEU A 231 -7.70 23.61 -6.64
CA LEU A 231 -6.42 22.89 -6.54
C LEU A 231 -5.31 23.75 -5.91
N THR A 232 -5.42 25.07 -6.01
CA THR A 232 -4.51 26.01 -5.37
C THR A 232 -4.67 25.96 -3.85
N ASP A 233 -5.89 26.04 -3.34
CA ASP A 233 -6.15 25.94 -1.89
C ASP A 233 -5.78 24.56 -1.35
N THR A 234 -6.03 23.52 -2.15
CA THR A 234 -5.60 22.15 -1.84
C THR A 234 -4.08 22.05 -1.70
N ALA A 235 -3.31 22.73 -2.57
CA ALA A 235 -1.86 22.78 -2.49
C ALA A 235 -1.39 23.47 -1.20
N TYR A 236 -1.99 24.61 -0.85
CA TYR A 236 -1.68 25.33 0.39
C TYR A 236 -2.01 24.50 1.64
N GLN A 237 -3.18 23.85 1.68
CA GLN A 237 -3.56 22.97 2.80
C GLN A 237 -2.63 21.76 2.93
N ALA A 238 -2.07 21.27 1.82
CA ALA A 238 -1.07 20.21 1.82
C ALA A 238 0.37 20.70 2.08
N GLY A 239 0.55 21.99 2.39
CA GLY A 239 1.84 22.57 2.77
C GLY A 239 2.80 22.78 1.60
N TYR A 240 2.29 23.02 0.39
CA TYR A 240 3.08 23.46 -0.75
C TYR A 240 3.11 25.00 -0.82
N PHE A 241 4.28 25.56 -1.11
CA PHE A 241 4.45 27.01 -1.30
C PHE A 241 4.07 27.46 -2.71
N ASP A 242 4.23 26.59 -3.71
CA ASP A 242 3.95 26.87 -5.10
C ASP A 242 3.28 25.68 -5.82
N GLN A 243 2.51 26.00 -6.86
CA GLN A 243 1.74 25.02 -7.63
C GLN A 243 2.61 24.12 -8.51
N ALA A 244 3.79 24.57 -8.93
CA ALA A 244 4.67 23.79 -9.81
C ALA A 244 5.25 22.58 -9.04
N HIS A 245 5.74 22.82 -7.82
CA HIS A 245 6.22 21.78 -6.92
C HIS A 245 5.08 20.81 -6.54
N PHE A 246 3.90 21.33 -6.21
CA PHE A 246 2.71 20.52 -5.96
C PHE A 246 2.38 19.57 -7.13
N ASN A 247 2.25 20.12 -8.34
CA ASN A 247 1.91 19.34 -9.53
C ASN A 247 2.99 18.30 -9.83
N HIS A 248 4.27 18.66 -9.70
CA HIS A 248 5.38 17.78 -9.96
C HIS A 248 5.43 16.62 -8.96
N GLU A 249 5.36 16.90 -7.66
CA GLU A 249 5.39 15.88 -6.61
C GLU A 249 4.18 14.94 -6.70
N PHE A 250 2.98 15.49 -6.90
CA PHE A 250 1.77 14.71 -7.04
C PHE A 250 1.83 13.79 -8.27
N LYS A 251 2.34 14.29 -9.40
CA LYS A 251 2.52 13.48 -10.62
C LYS A 251 3.61 12.43 -10.46
N GLN A 252 4.70 12.72 -9.75
CA GLN A 252 5.73 11.71 -9.47
C GLN A 252 5.19 10.50 -8.73
N VAL A 253 4.29 10.72 -7.76
CA VAL A 253 3.72 9.63 -6.94
C VAL A 253 2.53 8.97 -7.64
N THR A 254 1.61 9.75 -8.21
CA THR A 254 0.33 9.22 -8.73
C THR A 254 0.37 8.84 -10.21
N GLY A 255 1.36 9.32 -10.95
CA GLY A 255 1.41 9.25 -12.42
C GLY A 255 0.46 10.24 -13.11
N LEU A 256 -0.36 10.98 -12.36
CA LEU A 256 -1.36 11.92 -12.87
C LEU A 256 -1.10 13.31 -12.30
N THR A 257 -1.44 14.35 -13.04
CA THR A 257 -1.55 15.69 -12.44
C THR A 257 -2.74 15.74 -11.47
N PRO A 258 -2.76 16.65 -10.49
CA PRO A 258 -3.90 16.82 -9.59
C PRO A 258 -5.23 17.02 -10.34
N GLY A 259 -5.23 17.81 -11.42
CA GLY A 259 -6.40 18.02 -12.26
C GLY A 259 -6.88 16.77 -13.00
N GLN A 260 -5.96 15.95 -13.52
CA GLN A 260 -6.31 14.65 -14.12
C GLN A 260 -6.87 13.68 -13.08
N TYR A 261 -6.30 13.67 -11.88
CA TYR A 261 -6.77 12.85 -10.77
C TYR A 261 -8.18 13.22 -10.33
N MET A 262 -8.46 14.51 -10.17
CA MET A 262 -9.76 15.04 -9.83
C MET A 262 -10.83 14.67 -10.87
N ARG A 263 -10.56 14.91 -12.17
CA ARG A 263 -11.48 14.54 -13.26
C ARG A 263 -11.81 13.05 -13.26
N ARG A 264 -10.80 12.20 -13.07
CA ARG A 264 -10.98 10.75 -13.00
C ARG A 264 -11.84 10.32 -11.80
N HIS A 265 -11.72 11.02 -10.67
CA HIS A 265 -12.54 10.75 -9.49
C HIS A 265 -14.01 11.13 -9.72
N THR A 266 -14.28 12.31 -10.25
CA THR A 266 -15.64 12.79 -10.56
C THR A 266 -16.37 11.82 -11.51
N GLN A 267 -15.72 11.43 -12.61
CA GLN A 267 -16.29 10.47 -13.59
C GLN A 267 -16.62 9.09 -13.01
N ARG A 268 -15.93 8.66 -11.94
CA ARG A 268 -16.20 7.39 -11.26
C ARG A 268 -17.29 7.49 -10.18
N THR A 269 -17.65 8.69 -9.77
CA THR A 269 -18.69 8.90 -8.76
C THR A 269 -20.05 9.14 -9.44
N GLU A 270 -20.04 9.58 -10.70
CA GLU A 270 -21.22 9.82 -11.54
C GLU A 270 -21.71 8.57 -12.31
N ASN A 271 -20.87 7.54 -12.43
CA ASN A 271 -21.20 6.23 -13.05
C ASN A 271 -21.38 5.15 -11.98
#